data_AF-A0A930QNC6-F1
#
_entry.id   AF-A0A930QNC6-F1
#
_cell.length_a   1.000
_cell.length_b   1.000
_cell.length_c   1.000
_cell.angle_alpha   90.00
_cell.angle_beta   90.00
_cell.angle_gamma   90.00
#
_symmetry.space_group_name_H-M   'P 1'
#
loop_
_entity.id
_entity.type
_entity.pdbx_description
1 polymer ?
#
loop_
_entity_poly.entity_id
_entity_poly.type
_entity_poly.pdbx_seq_one_letter_code
_entity_poly.pdbx_strand_id
1 'polypeptide(L)'
;MSWMEQLVQTYDENERFAGRDGIDGMKAMLPPVGHIIQNAQIELTLSADGELIRAEVIPKECRATLIPCTPDSASRTSSPSPHPLHDNLSYIARDYYDYVKKPPRGETMPYLLYKKLIGSWAAMGGNTKVQAVYHYISTHDVIHDLIEKKILYADNAGKILEKWENKEIERPPIYSVVAGDILKSMVRFRVIVDGDDCPELWKDTRLQKEYQRFLQEWG
;
A
#
# COMPACT_ATOMS: atom_id res chain seq x y z
N MET A 1 -11.77 -36.21 7.18
CA MET A 1 -11.26 -34.89 6.78
C MET A 1 -12.42 -33.92 6.73
N SER A 2 -12.36 -32.84 7.49
CA SER A 2 -13.29 -31.72 7.39
C SER A 2 -13.02 -30.91 6.13
N TRP A 3 -13.99 -30.10 5.70
CA TRP A 3 -13.81 -29.20 4.56
C TRP A 3 -12.68 -28.18 4.82
N MET A 4 -12.46 -27.74 6.07
CA MET A 4 -11.37 -26.83 6.42
C MET A 4 -10.00 -27.49 6.22
N GLU A 5 -9.85 -28.74 6.66
CA GLU A 5 -8.61 -29.51 6.48
C GLU A 5 -8.28 -29.70 4.99
N GLN A 6 -9.31 -29.94 4.16
CA GLN A 6 -9.13 -30.06 2.71
C GLN A 6 -8.69 -28.74 2.06
N LEU A 7 -9.18 -27.59 2.52
CA LEU A 7 -8.75 -26.28 2.02
C LEU A 7 -7.29 -26.00 2.39
N VAL A 8 -6.89 -26.31 3.63
CA VAL A 8 -5.50 -26.19 4.08
C VAL A 8 -4.59 -27.08 3.26
N GLN A 9 -4.93 -28.36 3.12
CA GLN A 9 -4.15 -29.31 2.31
C GLN A 9 -4.00 -28.84 0.86
N THR A 10 -5.09 -28.34 0.25
CA THR A 10 -5.05 -27.82 -1.13
C THR A 10 -4.09 -26.64 -1.25
N TYR A 11 -4.06 -25.75 -0.24
CA TYR A 11 -3.11 -24.65 -0.22
C TYR A 11 -1.67 -25.16 -0.12
N ASP A 12 -1.39 -26.05 0.85
CA ASP A 12 -0.05 -26.58 1.10
C ASP A 12 0.53 -27.29 -0.14
N GLU A 13 -0.28 -28.08 -0.85
CA GLU A 13 0.10 -28.75 -2.10
C GLU A 13 0.47 -27.78 -3.23
N ASN A 14 -0.03 -26.54 -3.16
CA ASN A 14 0.14 -25.49 -4.17
C ASN A 14 1.00 -24.30 -3.69
N GLU A 15 1.55 -24.33 -2.47
CA GLU A 15 2.28 -23.22 -1.85
C GLU A 15 3.43 -22.70 -2.73
N ARG A 16 4.10 -23.60 -3.47
CA ARG A 16 5.18 -23.26 -4.42
C ARG A 16 4.80 -22.22 -5.48
N PHE A 17 3.50 -22.04 -5.73
CA PHE A 17 2.94 -21.08 -6.69
C PHE A 17 2.53 -19.75 -6.02
N ALA A 18 2.49 -19.69 -4.68
CA ALA A 18 2.02 -18.52 -3.97
C ALA A 18 2.91 -17.30 -4.23
N GLY A 19 2.27 -16.14 -4.43
CA GLY A 19 2.95 -14.84 -4.64
C GLY A 19 3.66 -14.69 -5.98
N ARG A 20 3.47 -15.62 -6.92
CA ARG A 20 4.07 -15.60 -8.27
C ARG A 20 3.04 -15.26 -9.33
N ASP A 21 3.45 -14.43 -10.28
CA ASP A 21 2.67 -14.07 -11.46
C ASP A 21 2.96 -15.00 -12.66
N GLY A 22 2.02 -15.05 -13.62
CA GLY A 22 2.26 -15.62 -14.94
C GLY A 22 2.45 -17.15 -14.97
N ILE A 23 1.95 -17.86 -13.97
CA ILE A 23 2.01 -19.34 -13.93
C ILE A 23 1.00 -19.92 -14.93
N ASP A 24 1.48 -20.79 -15.82
CA ASP A 24 0.64 -21.43 -16.82
C ASP A 24 -0.50 -22.23 -16.18
N GLY A 25 -1.71 -22.10 -16.73
CA GLY A 25 -2.93 -22.67 -16.19
C GLY A 25 -3.55 -21.93 -14.99
N MET A 26 -2.87 -20.94 -14.39
CA MET A 26 -3.42 -20.13 -13.30
C MET A 26 -4.05 -18.83 -13.82
N LYS A 27 -5.37 -18.67 -13.61
CA LYS A 27 -6.11 -17.45 -13.99
C LYS A 27 -5.94 -16.30 -12.99
N ALA A 28 -5.49 -16.59 -11.78
CA ALA A 28 -5.29 -15.63 -10.71
C ALA A 28 -4.10 -16.08 -9.86
N MET A 29 -3.38 -15.10 -9.29
CA MET A 29 -2.34 -15.35 -8.30
C MET A 29 -2.94 -16.03 -7.07
N LEU A 30 -2.27 -17.06 -6.56
CA LEU A 30 -2.50 -17.59 -5.22
C LEU A 30 -1.81 -16.66 -4.20
N PRO A 31 -2.53 -15.94 -3.33
CA PRO A 31 -1.89 -15.07 -2.34
C PRO A 31 -1.14 -15.93 -1.30
N PRO A 32 0.10 -15.56 -0.93
CA PRO A 32 0.77 -16.18 0.22
C PRO A 32 -0.03 -15.96 1.51
N VAL A 33 0.17 -16.83 2.50
CA VAL A 33 -0.35 -16.61 3.86
C VAL A 33 0.02 -15.21 4.34
N GLY A 34 -0.95 -14.51 4.95
CA GLY A 34 -0.78 -13.13 5.41
C GLY A 34 -0.83 -12.08 4.31
N HIS A 35 -1.33 -12.40 3.11
CA HIS A 35 -1.47 -11.44 2.02
C HIS A 35 -2.85 -11.51 1.37
N ILE A 36 -3.27 -10.37 0.81
CA ILE A 36 -4.48 -10.24 -0.02
C ILE A 36 -4.16 -9.42 -1.27
N ILE A 37 -4.98 -9.54 -2.30
CA ILE A 37 -4.87 -8.69 -3.49
C ILE A 37 -5.81 -7.50 -3.34
N GLN A 38 -5.26 -6.29 -3.42
CA GLN A 38 -6.03 -5.04 -3.50
C GLN A 38 -5.63 -4.23 -4.73
N ASN A 39 -6.50 -3.30 -5.12
CA ASN A 39 -6.23 -2.42 -6.25
C ASN A 39 -5.59 -1.13 -5.75
N ALA A 40 -4.33 -0.88 -6.10
CA ALA A 40 -3.64 0.39 -5.85
C ALA A 40 -3.89 1.39 -7.00
N GLN A 41 -4.11 2.66 -6.68
CA GLN A 41 -4.31 3.72 -7.68
C GLN A 41 -3.08 4.61 -7.86
N ILE A 42 -2.20 4.65 -6.86
CA ILE A 42 -1.00 5.49 -6.86
C ILE A 42 0.20 4.61 -6.54
N GLU A 43 1.30 4.81 -7.25
CA GLU A 43 2.60 4.23 -6.96
C GLU A 43 3.57 5.33 -6.54
N LEU A 44 4.23 5.14 -5.40
CA LEU A 44 5.35 5.96 -4.97
C LEU A 44 6.64 5.17 -5.15
N THR A 45 7.56 5.71 -5.96
CA THR A 45 8.91 5.17 -6.10
C THR A 45 9.86 5.93 -5.18
N LEU A 46 10.46 5.21 -4.24
CA LEU A 46 11.42 5.74 -3.27
C LEU A 46 12.85 5.29 -3.59
N SER A 47 13.83 6.06 -3.15
CA SER A 47 15.23 5.62 -3.05
C SER A 47 15.43 4.67 -1.86
N ALA A 48 16.62 4.06 -1.77
CA ALA A 48 17.00 3.23 -0.63
C ALA A 48 17.00 4.00 0.71
N ASP A 49 17.20 5.32 0.66
CA ASP A 49 17.18 6.21 1.82
C ASP A 49 15.76 6.68 2.21
N GLY A 50 14.74 6.33 1.43
CA GLY A 50 13.37 6.77 1.65
C GLY A 50 13.04 8.14 1.07
N GLU A 51 13.81 8.64 0.11
CA GLU A 51 13.49 9.88 -0.61
C GLU A 51 12.57 9.61 -1.80
N LEU A 52 11.62 10.51 -2.04
CA LEU A 52 10.69 10.39 -3.16
C LEU A 52 11.39 10.65 -4.50
N ILE A 53 11.50 9.61 -5.33
CA ILE A 53 12.02 9.73 -6.69
C ILE A 53 10.90 10.18 -7.63
N ARG A 54 9.76 9.50 -7.61
CA ARG A 54 8.60 9.83 -8.44
C ARG A 54 7.30 9.26 -7.87
N ALA A 55 6.20 9.86 -8.30
CA ALA A 55 4.85 9.42 -8.01
C ALA A 55 4.09 9.25 -9.33
N GLU A 56 3.28 8.20 -9.46
CA GLU A 56 2.56 7.87 -10.69
C GLU A 56 1.16 7.36 -10.40
N VAL A 57 0.22 7.61 -11.32
CA VAL A 57 -1.12 7.02 -11.29
C VAL A 57 -1.07 5.67 -12.00
N ILE A 58 -1.58 4.63 -11.34
CA ILE A 58 -1.54 3.26 -11.86
C ILE A 58 -2.74 3.03 -12.80
N PRO A 59 -2.52 2.58 -14.05
CA PRO A 59 -3.59 2.19 -14.97
C PRO A 59 -4.48 1.06 -14.40
N LYS A 60 -5.74 0.98 -14.86
CA LYS A 60 -6.73 0.03 -14.28
C LYS A 60 -6.34 -1.43 -14.44
N GLU A 61 -5.59 -1.75 -15.47
CA GLU A 61 -5.06 -3.06 -15.82
C GLU A 61 -3.85 -3.47 -14.96
N CYS A 62 -3.14 -2.50 -14.37
CA CYS A 62 -1.90 -2.72 -13.60
C CYS A 62 -2.08 -2.55 -12.08
N ARG A 63 -3.30 -2.33 -11.61
CA ARG A 63 -3.60 -1.95 -10.22
C ARG A 63 -3.58 -3.11 -9.22
N ALA A 64 -3.74 -4.35 -9.70
CA ALA A 64 -3.71 -5.52 -8.83
C ALA A 64 -2.36 -5.59 -8.10
N THR A 65 -2.42 -5.48 -6.77
CA THR A 65 -1.25 -5.37 -5.91
C THR A 65 -1.42 -6.37 -4.78
N LEU A 66 -0.47 -7.29 -4.65
CA LEU A 66 -0.41 -8.19 -3.51
C LEU A 66 0.09 -7.38 -2.31
N ILE A 67 -0.74 -7.26 -1.28
CA ILE A 67 -0.42 -6.49 -0.08
C ILE A 67 -0.35 -7.42 1.14
N PRO A 68 0.60 -7.21 2.06
CA PRO A 68 0.55 -7.80 3.38
C PRO A 68 -0.73 -7.43 4.14
N CYS A 69 -1.20 -8.32 5.01
CA CYS A 69 -2.34 -8.07 5.88
C CYS A 69 -2.26 -8.87 7.19
N THR A 70 -2.85 -8.33 8.24
CA THR A 70 -3.31 -9.10 9.41
C THR A 70 -4.76 -9.55 9.21
N PRO A 71 -5.26 -10.55 9.95
CA PRO A 71 -6.68 -10.91 9.91
C PRO A 71 -7.61 -9.70 10.11
N ASP A 72 -7.31 -8.86 11.11
CA ASP A 72 -8.10 -7.65 11.40
C ASP A 72 -8.11 -6.66 10.24
N SER A 73 -6.95 -6.42 9.60
CA SER A 73 -6.87 -5.53 8.44
C SER A 73 -7.63 -6.11 7.24
N ALA A 74 -7.58 -7.42 7.03
CA ALA A 74 -8.26 -8.09 5.93
C ALA A 74 -9.79 -8.07 6.08
N SER A 75 -10.30 -8.08 7.31
CA SER A 75 -11.73 -7.98 7.63
C SER A 75 -12.16 -6.58 8.11
N ARG A 76 -11.37 -5.54 7.82
CA ARG A 76 -11.59 -4.17 8.32
C ARG A 76 -12.96 -3.62 7.91
N THR A 77 -13.83 -3.40 8.89
CA THR A 77 -15.18 -2.80 8.69
C THR A 77 -15.30 -1.40 9.29
N SER A 78 -15.00 -1.24 10.58
CA SER A 78 -15.18 0.04 11.30
C SER A 78 -14.02 0.44 12.22
N SER A 79 -13.23 -0.52 12.72
CA SER A 79 -12.04 -0.24 13.53
C SER A 79 -10.82 -0.01 12.66
N PRO A 80 -9.94 0.97 12.99
CA PRO A 80 -8.76 1.24 12.19
C PRO A 80 -7.72 0.13 12.39
N SER A 81 -7.42 -0.61 11.31
CA SER A 81 -6.47 -1.72 11.30
C SER A 81 -5.60 -1.61 10.03
N PRO A 82 -4.34 -1.14 10.11
CA PRO A 82 -3.54 -0.85 8.93
C PRO A 82 -3.16 -2.11 8.14
N HIS A 83 -3.11 -2.00 6.81
CA HIS A 83 -2.37 -2.93 5.97
C HIS A 83 -0.89 -2.56 5.97
N PRO A 84 0.03 -3.50 6.24
CA PRO A 84 1.46 -3.24 6.13
C PRO A 84 1.88 -2.90 4.70
N LEU A 85 2.89 -2.03 4.57
CA LEU A 85 3.45 -1.44 3.36
C LEU A 85 2.47 -0.66 2.50
N HIS A 86 1.38 -1.26 2.05
CA HIS A 86 0.49 -0.67 1.05
C HIS A 86 -0.90 -0.44 1.65
N ASP A 87 -1.27 0.82 1.86
CA ASP A 87 -2.59 1.20 2.36
C ASP A 87 -3.04 2.52 1.72
N ASN A 88 -4.24 2.97 2.06
CA ASN A 88 -4.77 4.23 1.56
C ASN A 88 -4.15 5.45 2.24
N LEU A 89 -4.39 6.62 1.63
CA LEU A 89 -3.81 7.90 2.08
C LEU A 89 -4.04 8.20 3.56
N SER A 90 -5.17 7.77 4.15
CA SER A 90 -5.43 8.02 5.59
C SER A 90 -4.46 7.31 6.53
N TYR A 91 -3.86 6.20 6.10
CA TYR A 91 -2.89 5.44 6.89
C TYR A 91 -1.44 5.83 6.59
N ILE A 92 -1.12 6.21 5.36
CA ILE A 92 0.28 6.50 4.98
C ILE A 92 0.66 7.97 5.17
N ALA A 93 -0.31 8.90 5.07
CA ALA A 93 -0.04 10.33 5.01
C ALA A 93 -0.18 10.96 6.39
N ARG A 94 0.92 11.52 6.90
CA ARG A 94 0.93 12.23 8.19
C ARG A 94 0.16 13.54 8.15
N ASP A 95 0.11 14.17 6.98
CA ASP A 95 -0.57 15.42 6.64
C ASP A 95 -2.03 15.19 6.21
N TYR A 96 -2.53 13.94 6.28
CA TYR A 96 -3.90 13.60 5.85
C TYR A 96 -4.98 14.53 6.44
N TYR A 97 -4.84 14.87 7.72
CA TYR A 97 -5.83 15.64 8.44
C TYR A 97 -5.84 17.13 8.13
N ASP A 98 -4.84 17.63 7.42
CA ASP A 98 -4.82 19.00 6.91
C ASP A 98 -5.80 19.15 5.72
N TYR A 99 -6.16 18.04 5.07
CA TYR A 99 -7.01 18.00 3.88
C TYR A 99 -8.44 17.47 4.14
N VAL A 100 -8.76 17.04 5.37
CA VAL A 100 -10.10 16.53 5.71
C VAL A 100 -10.77 17.29 6.86
N LYS A 101 -12.09 17.41 6.80
CA LYS A 101 -12.87 18.29 7.70
C LYS A 101 -12.96 17.81 9.15
N LYS A 102 -12.62 16.55 9.46
CA LYS A 102 -12.82 15.95 10.80
C LYS A 102 -11.72 14.93 11.13
N PRO A 103 -10.65 15.34 11.84
CA PRO A 103 -9.72 14.38 12.41
C PRO A 103 -10.38 13.56 13.53
N PRO A 104 -10.20 12.22 13.59
CA PRO A 104 -10.39 11.46 14.81
C PRO A 104 -9.36 11.93 15.84
N ARG A 105 -9.66 11.81 17.14
CA ARG A 105 -8.75 12.25 18.21
C ARG A 105 -8.10 11.03 18.87
N GLY A 106 -6.80 11.14 19.15
CA GLY A 106 -6.03 10.17 19.94
C GLY A 106 -5.24 9.15 19.12
N GLU A 107 -4.68 8.15 19.80
CA GLU A 107 -3.80 7.10 19.23
C GLU A 107 -4.52 6.15 18.25
N THR A 108 -5.83 6.31 18.06
CA THR A 108 -6.64 5.57 17.08
C THR A 108 -6.58 6.18 15.69
N MET A 109 -5.79 7.23 15.47
CA MET A 109 -5.53 7.77 14.14
C MET A 109 -4.90 6.67 13.25
N PRO A 110 -5.52 6.34 12.10
CA PRO A 110 -4.98 5.42 11.10
C PRO A 110 -3.48 5.55 10.84
N TYR A 111 -2.99 6.78 10.61
CA TYR A 111 -1.57 7.03 10.39
C TYR A 111 -0.65 6.59 11.55
N LEU A 112 -1.04 6.86 12.80
CA LEU A 112 -0.21 6.50 13.96
C LEU A 112 -0.12 4.97 14.12
N LEU A 113 -1.23 4.26 13.87
CA LEU A 113 -1.26 2.80 13.90
C LEU A 113 -0.40 2.20 12.78
N TYR A 114 -0.51 2.74 11.56
CA TYR A 114 0.30 2.32 10.42
C TYR A 114 1.79 2.59 10.67
N LYS A 115 2.16 3.80 11.10
CA LYS A 115 3.54 4.16 11.45
C LYS A 115 4.12 3.23 12.50
N LYS A 116 3.36 2.91 13.56
CA LYS A 116 3.80 1.96 14.60
C LYS A 116 4.04 0.57 14.03
N LEU A 117 3.14 0.08 13.18
CA LEU A 117 3.27 -1.23 12.55
C LEU A 117 4.53 -1.30 11.68
N ILE A 118 4.69 -0.36 10.74
CA ILE A 118 5.84 -0.35 9.83
C ILE A 118 7.15 -0.14 10.59
N GLY A 119 7.15 0.72 11.60
CA GLY A 119 8.33 0.92 12.45
C GLY A 119 8.74 -0.33 13.22
N SER A 120 7.77 -1.12 13.70
CA SER A 120 8.05 -2.40 14.37
C SER A 120 8.67 -3.41 13.42
N TRP A 121 8.15 -3.50 12.19
CA TRP A 121 8.71 -4.39 11.17
C TRP A 121 10.11 -3.92 10.73
N ALA A 122 10.29 -2.63 10.46
CA ALA A 122 11.57 -2.04 10.07
C ALA A 122 12.67 -2.28 11.12
N ALA A 123 12.31 -2.31 12.41
CA ALA A 123 13.24 -2.58 13.51
C ALA A 123 13.65 -4.07 13.61
N MET A 124 12.81 -4.99 13.16
CA MET A 124 13.02 -6.44 13.27
C MET A 124 13.83 -7.00 12.09
N GLY A 125 13.54 -6.54 10.87
CA GLY A 125 13.94 -7.24 9.63
C GLY A 125 15.17 -6.72 8.91
N GLY A 126 15.71 -5.55 9.28
CA GLY A 126 16.88 -4.94 8.60
C GLY A 126 16.70 -4.68 7.10
N ASN A 127 15.48 -4.88 6.57
CA ASN A 127 15.20 -4.79 5.14
C ASN A 127 15.17 -3.32 4.71
N THR A 128 16.13 -2.94 3.88
CA THR A 128 16.29 -1.56 3.38
C THR A 128 15.03 -1.02 2.73
N LYS A 129 14.22 -1.86 2.05
CA LYS A 129 12.97 -1.40 1.42
C LYS A 129 11.91 -1.03 2.45
N VAL A 130 11.78 -1.82 3.52
CA VAL A 130 10.86 -1.53 4.63
C VAL A 130 11.33 -0.28 5.39
N GLN A 131 12.64 -0.14 5.60
CA GLN A 131 13.24 1.03 6.23
C GLN A 131 13.04 2.31 5.41
N ALA A 132 13.19 2.23 4.08
CA ALA A 132 12.93 3.35 3.17
C ALA A 132 11.47 3.80 3.24
N VAL A 133 10.53 2.86 3.21
CA VAL A 133 9.09 3.18 3.39
C VAL A 133 8.84 3.79 4.75
N TYR A 134 9.41 3.23 5.82
CA TYR A 134 9.27 3.78 7.18
C TYR A 134 9.82 5.20 7.30
N HIS A 135 10.98 5.46 6.71
CA HIS A 135 11.59 6.79 6.69
C HIS A 135 10.67 7.79 6.00
N TYR A 136 10.31 7.52 4.75
CA TYR A 136 9.45 8.39 3.94
C TYR A 136 8.15 8.78 4.66
N ILE A 137 7.39 7.82 5.15
CA ILE A 137 6.11 8.11 5.84
C ILE A 137 6.30 8.86 7.16
N SER A 138 7.52 8.85 7.71
CA SER A 138 7.86 9.48 8.98
C SER A 138 8.36 10.90 8.81
N THR A 139 8.99 11.22 7.69
CA THR A 139 9.68 12.50 7.44
C THR A 139 8.99 13.37 6.41
N HIS A 140 8.23 12.81 5.48
CA HIS A 140 7.59 13.52 4.38
C HIS A 140 6.08 13.64 4.55
N ASP A 141 5.50 14.64 3.89
CA ASP A 141 4.07 14.93 3.84
C ASP A 141 3.52 14.39 2.52
N VAL A 142 2.92 13.19 2.56
CA VAL A 142 2.61 12.40 1.37
C VAL A 142 1.60 13.09 0.46
N ILE A 143 0.56 13.75 1.02
CA ILE A 143 -0.43 14.44 0.17
C ILE A 143 0.19 15.68 -0.44
N HIS A 144 0.98 16.42 0.33
CA HIS A 144 1.75 17.56 -0.18
C HIS A 144 2.63 17.15 -1.37
N ASP A 145 3.44 16.10 -1.21
CA ASP A 145 4.30 15.57 -2.27
C ASP A 145 3.49 15.16 -3.51
N LEU A 146 2.33 14.53 -3.32
CA LEU A 146 1.45 14.14 -4.43
C LEU A 146 0.85 15.35 -5.17
N ILE A 147 0.62 16.48 -4.48
CA ILE A 147 0.20 17.73 -5.12
C ILE A 147 1.35 18.32 -5.93
N GLU A 148 2.56 18.38 -5.35
CA GLU A 148 3.75 18.90 -6.05
C GLU A 148 4.07 18.09 -7.31
N LYS A 149 3.93 16.76 -7.24
CA LYS A 149 4.10 15.85 -8.38
C LYS A 149 2.91 15.84 -9.34
N LYS A 150 1.87 16.67 -9.11
CA LYS A 150 0.66 16.77 -9.94
C LYS A 150 -0.09 15.45 -10.08
N ILE A 151 -0.06 14.63 -9.03
CA ILE A 151 -0.89 13.42 -8.92
C ILE A 151 -2.23 13.77 -8.29
N LEU A 152 -2.20 14.58 -7.23
CA LEU A 152 -3.39 15.15 -6.59
C LEU A 152 -3.48 16.65 -6.90
N TYR A 153 -4.68 17.20 -6.76
CA TYR A 153 -4.95 18.60 -7.06
C TYR A 153 -5.84 19.17 -5.96
N ALA A 154 -5.53 20.38 -5.51
CA ALA A 154 -6.32 21.11 -4.53
C ALA A 154 -7.00 22.32 -5.20
N ASP A 155 -8.14 22.74 -4.64
CA ASP A 155 -8.78 24.01 -4.99
C ASP A 155 -8.09 25.20 -4.31
N ASN A 156 -8.57 26.41 -4.61
CA ASN A 156 -8.03 27.66 -4.04
C ASN A 156 -8.20 27.75 -2.51
N ALA A 157 -9.04 26.91 -1.90
CA ALA A 157 -9.21 26.82 -0.46
C ALA A 157 -8.33 25.73 0.18
N GLY A 158 -7.46 25.07 -0.60
CA GLY A 158 -6.59 23.99 -0.14
C GLY A 158 -7.29 22.64 0.01
N LYS A 159 -8.55 22.50 -0.44
CA LYS A 159 -9.27 21.21 -0.38
C LYS A 159 -8.91 20.36 -1.59
N ILE A 160 -8.64 19.07 -1.38
CA ILE A 160 -8.46 18.12 -2.48
C ILE A 160 -9.70 18.06 -3.37
N LEU A 161 -9.49 18.22 -4.66
CA LEU A 161 -10.50 18.11 -5.70
C LEU A 161 -10.92 16.64 -5.84
N GLU A 162 -12.20 16.36 -5.61
CA GLU A 162 -12.76 15.00 -5.76
C GLU A 162 -13.19 14.71 -7.21
N LYS A 163 -13.37 15.75 -8.03
CA LYS A 163 -13.81 15.66 -9.41
C LYS A 163 -13.05 16.65 -10.28
N TRP A 164 -12.75 16.24 -11.51
CA TRP A 164 -12.22 17.11 -12.52
C TRP A 164 -13.33 17.70 -13.38
N GLU A 165 -13.51 19.01 -13.29
CA GLU A 165 -14.56 19.76 -14.01
C GLU A 165 -13.99 20.74 -15.04
N ASN A 166 -12.68 21.00 -15.01
CA ASN A 166 -12.03 21.87 -15.97
C ASN A 166 -11.97 21.18 -17.34
N LYS A 167 -12.64 21.78 -18.34
CA LYS A 167 -12.71 21.25 -19.72
C LYS A 167 -11.57 21.75 -20.62
N GLU A 168 -10.85 22.78 -20.20
CA GLU A 168 -9.76 23.40 -20.96
C GLU A 168 -8.42 22.70 -20.73
N ILE A 169 -8.26 22.08 -19.55
CA ILE A 169 -7.07 21.34 -19.15
C ILE A 169 -7.35 19.84 -19.28
N GLU A 170 -6.39 19.11 -19.85
CA GLU A 170 -6.43 17.64 -19.94
C GLU A 170 -6.73 17.03 -18.57
N ARG A 171 -7.67 16.08 -18.54
CA ARG A 171 -8.10 15.41 -17.33
C ARG A 171 -6.93 14.60 -16.75
N PRO A 172 -6.47 14.88 -15.51
CA PRO A 172 -5.40 14.12 -14.91
C PRO A 172 -5.79 12.65 -14.72
N PRO A 173 -4.84 11.70 -14.89
CA PRO A 173 -5.15 10.27 -14.87
C PRO A 173 -5.85 9.78 -13.61
N ILE A 174 -5.58 10.39 -12.44
CA ILE A 174 -6.16 9.97 -11.15
C ILE A 174 -7.70 9.96 -11.18
N TYR A 175 -8.30 10.93 -11.86
CA TYR A 175 -9.75 11.07 -11.98
C TYR A 175 -10.39 10.06 -12.93
N SER A 176 -9.59 9.29 -13.64
CA SER A 176 -10.06 8.20 -14.53
C SER A 176 -9.98 6.83 -13.85
N VAL A 177 -9.10 6.69 -12.85
CA VAL A 177 -8.86 5.42 -12.14
C VAL A 177 -9.53 5.34 -10.77
N VAL A 178 -9.77 6.49 -10.12
CA VAL A 178 -10.52 6.57 -8.87
C VAL A 178 -11.99 6.91 -9.15
N ALA A 179 -12.90 6.11 -8.58
CA ALA A 179 -14.32 6.43 -8.53
C ALA A 179 -14.70 6.85 -7.11
N GLY A 180 -15.09 8.11 -6.95
CA GLY A 180 -15.51 8.66 -5.65
C GLY A 180 -14.38 9.38 -4.91
N ASP A 181 -14.21 9.05 -3.63
CA ASP A 181 -13.30 9.76 -2.73
C ASP A 181 -11.83 9.48 -3.05
N ILE A 182 -11.15 10.47 -3.64
CA ILE A 182 -9.73 10.38 -4.02
C ILE A 182 -8.82 10.16 -2.82
N LEU A 183 -9.19 10.63 -1.64
CA LEU A 183 -8.41 10.42 -0.42
C LEU A 183 -8.50 8.98 0.11
N LYS A 184 -9.34 8.12 -0.48
CA LYS A 184 -9.34 6.67 -0.23
C LYS A 184 -8.47 5.89 -1.20
N SER A 185 -7.72 6.56 -2.07
CA SER A 185 -6.80 5.91 -3.00
C SER A 185 -5.78 5.06 -2.22
N MET A 186 -5.68 3.79 -2.61
CA MET A 186 -4.64 2.87 -2.15
C MET A 186 -3.32 3.22 -2.82
N VAL A 187 -2.26 3.29 -2.02
CA VAL A 187 -0.91 3.60 -2.48
C VAL A 187 -0.04 2.36 -2.32
N ARG A 188 0.74 2.04 -3.35
CA ARG A 188 1.78 1.02 -3.29
C ARG A 188 3.16 1.67 -3.38
N PHE A 189 4.15 1.01 -2.77
CA PHE A 189 5.53 1.46 -2.78
C PHE A 189 6.38 0.60 -3.71
N ARG A 190 7.26 1.27 -4.43
CA ARG A 190 8.38 0.71 -5.17
C ARG A 190 9.65 1.30 -4.59
N VAL A 191 10.68 0.51 -4.31
CA VAL A 191 11.92 1.02 -3.71
C VAL A 191 13.10 0.61 -4.57
N ILE A 192 13.89 1.58 -4.99
CA ILE A 192 15.11 1.35 -5.77
C ILE A 192 16.28 1.20 -4.80
N VAL A 193 16.87 0.01 -4.78
CA VAL A 193 18.08 -0.30 -4.02
C VAL A 193 19.15 -0.77 -5.00
N ASP A 194 20.38 -0.30 -4.84
CA ASP A 194 21.49 -0.71 -5.71
C ASP A 194 21.73 -2.23 -5.61
N GLY A 195 21.77 -2.90 -6.76
CA GLY A 195 21.95 -4.35 -6.85
C GLY A 195 20.69 -5.19 -6.56
N ASP A 196 19.55 -4.55 -6.29
CA ASP A 196 18.26 -5.23 -6.17
C ASP A 196 17.62 -5.46 -7.54
N ASP A 197 17.10 -6.67 -7.76
CA ASP A 197 16.46 -7.09 -9.00
C ASP A 197 14.93 -6.97 -8.98
N CYS A 198 14.34 -6.66 -7.81
CA CYS A 198 12.89 -6.62 -7.61
C CYS A 198 12.43 -5.37 -6.83
N PRO A 199 12.50 -4.17 -7.42
CA PRO A 199 12.11 -2.94 -6.74
C PRO A 199 10.61 -2.84 -6.45
N GLU A 200 9.78 -3.63 -7.12
CA GLU A 200 8.34 -3.76 -6.86
C GLU A 200 8.09 -4.60 -5.59
N LEU A 201 7.85 -3.96 -4.45
CA LEU A 201 7.67 -4.64 -3.15
C LEU A 201 6.56 -5.70 -3.17
N TRP A 202 5.50 -5.48 -3.95
CA TRP A 202 4.39 -6.43 -4.07
C TRP A 202 4.72 -7.69 -4.90
N LYS A 203 5.85 -7.70 -5.62
CA LYS A 203 6.37 -8.86 -6.36
C LYS A 203 7.53 -9.56 -5.64
N ASP A 204 8.07 -8.93 -4.60
CA ASP A 204 9.25 -9.41 -3.89
C ASP A 204 8.90 -10.59 -2.98
N THR A 205 9.13 -11.81 -3.48
CA THR A 205 8.89 -13.05 -2.73
C THR A 205 9.76 -13.19 -1.48
N ARG A 206 10.90 -12.51 -1.39
CA ARG A 206 11.74 -12.50 -0.18
C ARG A 206 11.07 -11.65 0.90
N LEU A 207 10.57 -10.48 0.52
CA LEU A 207 9.82 -9.59 1.39
C LEU A 207 8.50 -10.23 1.87
N GLN A 208 7.79 -10.95 1.00
CA GLN A 208 6.59 -11.71 1.37
C GLN A 208 6.88 -12.73 2.48
N LYS A 209 7.99 -13.49 2.36
CA LYS A 209 8.42 -14.46 3.38
C LYS A 209 8.90 -13.79 4.67
N GLU A 210 9.52 -12.62 4.55
CA GLU A 210 9.92 -11.83 5.71
C GLU A 210 8.70 -11.34 6.50
N TYR A 211 7.68 -10.83 5.81
CA TYR A 211 6.43 -10.43 6.44
C TYR A 211 5.75 -11.60 7.17
N GLN A 212 5.75 -12.79 6.58
CA GLN A 212 5.18 -13.97 7.23
C GLN A 212 5.84 -14.30 8.57
N ARG A 213 7.17 -14.11 8.67
CA ARG A 213 7.89 -14.26 9.95
C ARG A 213 7.54 -13.14 10.92
N PHE A 214 7.52 -11.90 10.45
CA PHE A 214 7.11 -10.75 11.26
C PHE A 214 5.71 -10.96 11.87
N LEU A 215 4.75 -11.46 11.08
CA LEU A 215 3.38 -11.71 11.53
C LEU A 215 3.31 -12.77 12.63
N GLN A 216 4.20 -13.78 12.63
CA GLN A 216 4.27 -14.82 13.66
C GLN A 216 4.86 -14.33 14.98
N GLU A 217 5.73 -13.32 14.94
CA GLU A 217 6.40 -12.75 16.13
C GLU A 217 5.65 -11.55 16.72
N TRP A 218 4.92 -10.81 15.88
CA TRP A 218 4.21 -9.59 16.26
C TRP A 218 2.76 -9.82 16.72
N GLY A 219 2.11 -10.90 16.23
CA GLY A 219 0.75 -11.30 16.61
C GLY A 219 0.72 -12.09 17.91
#